data_AF-A0A7V1K3X1-F1
#
_entry.id   AF-A0A7V1K3X1-F1
#
_cell.length_a   1.000
_cell.length_b   1.000
_cell.length_c   1.000
_cell.angle_alpha   90.00
_cell.angle_beta   90.00
_cell.angle_gamma   90.00
#
_symmetry.space_group_name_H-M   'P 1'
#
loop_
_entity.id
_entity.type
_entity.pdbx_description
1 polymer ?
#
loop_
_entity_poly.entity_id
_entity_poly.type
_entity_poly.pdbx_seq_one_letter_code
_entity_poly.pdbx_strand_id
1 'polypeptide(L)'
;MQERKSRRSFFKYMSVLGLASFYSVPLYAKTAKEVVKYQATPKDGQTCKSCLHFIPETNECKTVEGSIEPEGWCNIYFKHPNYKG
;
A
#
# COMPACT_ATOMS: atom_id res chain seq x y z
N MET A 1 -44.51 37.94 11.66
CA MET A 1 -44.55 36.48 11.90
C MET A 1 -43.32 35.87 11.21
N GLN A 2 -42.35 35.40 11.98
CA GLN A 2 -41.04 34.91 11.50
C GLN A 2 -41.17 33.43 11.08
N GLU A 3 -41.16 33.15 9.77
CA GLU A 3 -41.17 31.80 9.21
C GLU A 3 -39.81 31.12 9.42
N ARG A 4 -39.66 30.53 10.60
CA ARG A 4 -38.47 29.80 11.08
C ARG A 4 -38.41 28.41 10.42
N LYS A 5 -38.33 28.30 9.09
CA LYS A 5 -38.46 27.01 8.41
C LYS A 5 -37.47 26.76 7.26
N SER A 6 -36.22 27.21 7.37
CA SER A 6 -35.18 26.83 6.39
C SER A 6 -33.75 26.79 6.96
N ARG A 7 -33.58 26.28 8.19
CA ARG A 7 -32.24 26.02 8.76
C ARG A 7 -32.06 24.58 9.21
N ARG A 8 -33.14 23.85 9.52
CA ARG A 8 -33.09 22.48 10.08
C ARG A 8 -33.04 21.37 9.04
N SER A 9 -33.48 21.63 7.80
CA SER A 9 -33.47 20.63 6.72
C SER A 9 -32.09 20.48 6.08
N PHE A 10 -31.33 21.57 5.99
CA PHE A 10 -30.01 21.59 5.37
C PHE A 10 -28.96 20.79 6.16
N PHE A 11 -29.03 20.82 7.50
CA PHE A 11 -28.12 20.07 8.37
C PHE A 11 -28.35 18.54 8.36
N LYS A 12 -29.52 18.06 7.93
CA LYS A 12 -29.78 16.61 7.83
C LYS A 12 -29.13 15.97 6.59
N TYR A 13 -28.90 16.75 5.53
CA TYR A 13 -28.31 16.25 4.28
C TYR A 13 -26.78 16.37 4.25
N MET A 14 -26.18 17.25 5.06
CA MET A 14 -24.72 17.44 5.12
C MET A 14 -23.98 16.43 6.02
N SER A 15 -24.68 15.61 6.81
CA SER A 15 -24.06 14.59 7.66
C SER A 15 -23.66 13.30 6.94
N VAL A 16 -24.07 13.11 5.68
CA VAL A 16 -23.78 11.87 4.92
C VAL A 16 -22.49 11.98 4.08
N LEU A 17 -22.08 13.19 3.68
CA LEU A 17 -20.88 13.39 2.84
C LEU A 17 -19.58 13.53 3.63
N GLY A 18 -19.64 13.77 4.94
CA GLY A 18 -18.43 13.96 5.77
C GLY A 18 -17.63 12.69 6.05
N LEU A 19 -18.26 11.51 6.00
CA LEU A 19 -17.64 10.23 6.39
C LEU A 19 -16.66 9.66 5.35
N ALA A 20 -16.76 10.05 4.08
CA ALA A 20 -15.86 9.58 3.03
C ALA A 20 -14.48 10.27 3.05
N SER A 21 -14.36 11.40 3.76
CA SER A 21 -13.18 12.28 3.75
C SER A 21 -11.98 11.76 4.55
N PHE A 22 -12.10 10.66 5.30
CA PHE A 22 -11.06 10.20 6.24
C PHE A 22 -10.15 9.08 5.71
N TYR A 23 -10.39 8.58 4.50
CA TYR A 23 -9.50 7.58 3.90
C TYR A 23 -8.29 8.27 3.27
N SER A 24 -7.24 8.46 4.07
CA SER A 24 -5.93 8.84 3.56
C SER A 24 -5.27 7.59 2.96
N VAL A 25 -5.16 7.54 1.64
CA VAL A 25 -4.30 6.55 0.98
C VAL A 25 -2.86 7.04 1.17
N PRO A 26 -1.99 6.27 1.86
CA PRO A 26 -0.61 6.68 1.99
C PRO A 26 0.07 6.61 0.62
N LEU A 27 0.34 7.76 0.01
CA LEU A 27 1.12 7.85 -1.23
C LEU A 27 2.61 7.84 -0.88
N TYR A 28 3.17 6.64 -0.72
CA TYR A 28 4.62 6.46 -0.70
C TYR A 28 5.11 6.36 -2.14
N ALA A 29 6.02 7.25 -2.54
CA ALA A 29 6.74 7.10 -3.80
C ALA A 29 7.60 5.83 -3.72
N LYS A 30 7.14 4.76 -4.38
CA LYS A 30 7.88 3.51 -4.52
C LYS A 30 8.79 3.61 -5.75
N THR A 31 9.76 2.72 -5.84
CA THR A 31 10.73 2.67 -6.94
C THR A 31 10.22 1.73 -8.03
N ALA A 32 10.29 2.13 -9.29
CA ALA A 32 9.94 1.29 -10.43
C ALA A 32 10.80 0.00 -10.48
N LYS A 33 10.22 -1.10 -10.97
CA LYS A 33 10.85 -2.43 -11.02
C LYS A 33 12.14 -2.44 -11.83
N GLU A 34 12.19 -1.66 -12.90
CA GLU A 34 13.31 -1.57 -13.84
C GLU A 34 14.55 -0.99 -13.15
N VAL A 35 14.37 -0.01 -12.27
CA VAL A 35 15.46 0.65 -11.53
C VAL A 35 16.14 -0.31 -10.55
N VAL A 36 15.35 -1.16 -9.90
CA VAL A 36 15.84 -2.15 -8.92
C VAL A 36 16.21 -3.50 -9.56
N LYS A 37 16.16 -3.60 -10.89
CA LYS A 37 16.41 -4.84 -11.63
C LYS A 37 15.59 -6.01 -11.09
N TYR A 38 14.29 -5.76 -10.87
CA TYR A 38 13.38 -6.79 -10.38
C TYR A 38 13.30 -7.95 -11.37
N GLN A 39 13.27 -9.17 -10.84
CA GLN A 39 13.04 -10.41 -11.57
C GLN A 39 12.03 -11.26 -10.79
N ALA A 40 11.21 -12.04 -11.52
CA ALA A 40 10.19 -12.92 -10.92
C ALA A 40 10.76 -14.23 -10.37
N THR A 41 12.04 -14.52 -10.63
CA THR A 41 12.73 -15.74 -10.19
C THR A 41 13.76 -15.44 -9.09
N PRO A 42 14.13 -16.43 -8.28
CA PRO A 42 15.12 -16.25 -7.22
C PRO A 42 16.49 -15.88 -7.79
N LYS A 43 17.32 -15.28 -6.94
CA LYS A 43 18.74 -15.06 -7.23
C LYS A 43 19.60 -15.53 -6.07
N ASP A 44 20.47 -16.51 -6.31
CA ASP A 44 21.39 -17.04 -5.29
C ASP A 44 20.66 -17.52 -4.01
N GLY A 45 19.48 -18.13 -4.17
CA GLY A 45 18.62 -18.55 -3.06
C GLY A 45 17.89 -17.42 -2.33
N GLN A 46 18.08 -16.16 -2.74
CA GLN A 46 17.38 -15.00 -2.21
C GLN A 46 16.05 -14.82 -2.94
N THR A 47 14.99 -14.65 -2.14
CA THR A 47 13.60 -14.53 -2.61
C THR A 47 12.91 -13.39 -1.89
N CYS A 48 11.92 -12.78 -2.54
CA CYS A 48 11.07 -11.75 -1.94
C CYS A 48 10.40 -12.25 -0.65
N LYS A 49 9.95 -13.51 -0.57
CA LYS A 49 9.39 -14.08 0.67
C LYS A 49 10.35 -14.04 1.87
N SER A 50 11.67 -14.07 1.60
CA SER A 50 12.72 -13.96 2.63
C SER A 50 13.21 -12.53 2.87
N CYS A 51 12.64 -11.54 2.17
CA CYS A 51 13.08 -10.14 2.18
C CYS A 51 12.32 -9.32 3.24
N LEU A 52 13.02 -8.40 3.93
CA LEU A 52 12.46 -7.50 4.94
C LEU A 52 11.40 -6.53 4.39
N HIS A 53 11.45 -6.24 3.10
CA HIS A 53 10.58 -5.28 2.43
C HIS A 53 9.31 -5.90 1.85
N PHE A 54 9.22 -7.23 1.77
CA PHE A 54 8.06 -7.91 1.22
C PHE A 54 6.87 -7.87 2.19
N ILE A 55 5.69 -7.66 1.63
CA ILE A 55 4.40 -7.62 2.32
C ILE A 55 3.62 -8.83 1.83
N PRO A 56 3.63 -9.96 2.57
CA PRO A 56 3.06 -11.22 2.10
C PRO A 56 1.53 -11.19 1.96
N GLU A 57 0.84 -10.33 2.69
CA GLU A 57 -0.62 -10.24 2.68
C GLU A 57 -1.17 -9.73 1.35
N THR A 58 -0.39 -8.90 0.63
CA THR A 58 -0.82 -8.23 -0.60
C THR A 58 0.05 -8.54 -1.81
N ASN A 59 1.11 -9.34 -1.64
CA ASN A 59 2.15 -9.54 -2.66
C ASN A 59 2.72 -8.19 -3.15
N GLU A 60 3.09 -7.33 -2.21
CA GLU A 60 3.71 -6.03 -2.49
C GLU A 60 5.09 -5.91 -1.85
N CYS A 61 5.83 -4.88 -2.25
CA CYS A 61 7.04 -4.43 -1.57
C CYS A 61 6.83 -3.04 -0.99
N LYS A 62 7.43 -2.77 0.18
CA LYS A 62 7.43 -1.44 0.82
C LYS A 62 8.11 -0.37 -0.06
N THR A 63 9.04 -0.78 -0.92
CA THR A 63 9.91 0.12 -1.68
C THR A 63 9.81 -0.03 -3.19
N VAL A 64 9.22 -1.11 -3.71
CA VAL A 64 9.13 -1.41 -5.16
C VAL A 64 7.67 -1.36 -5.62
N GLU A 65 7.44 -0.71 -6.74
CA GLU A 65 6.12 -0.56 -7.35
C GLU A 65 5.56 -1.87 -7.92
N GLY A 66 4.23 -1.96 -7.92
CA GLY A 66 3.49 -3.09 -8.49
C GLY A 66 3.48 -4.34 -7.63
N SER A 67 2.86 -5.39 -8.16
CA SER A 67 2.79 -6.71 -7.52
C SER A 67 4.15 -7.43 -7.57
N ILE A 68 4.46 -8.19 -6.52
CA ILE A 68 5.75 -8.84 -6.29
C ILE A 68 5.54 -10.33 -6.07
N GLU A 69 6.14 -11.14 -6.94
CA GLU A 69 6.18 -12.60 -6.76
C GLU A 69 6.97 -12.98 -5.51
N PRO A 70 6.48 -13.88 -4.65
CA PRO A 70 7.20 -14.38 -3.47
C PRO A 70 8.58 -14.98 -3.82
N GLU A 71 8.69 -15.61 -4.98
CA GLU A 71 9.94 -16.19 -5.51
C GLU A 71 10.82 -15.18 -6.25
N GLY A 72 10.38 -13.93 -6.40
CA GLY A 72 11.13 -12.89 -7.09
C GLY A 72 12.34 -12.38 -6.32
N TRP A 73 13.08 -11.45 -6.93
CA TRP A 73 14.24 -10.80 -6.33
C TRP A 73 14.47 -9.41 -6.93
N CYS A 74 15.12 -8.50 -6.20
CA CYS A 74 15.61 -7.22 -6.72
C CYS A 74 16.94 -6.82 -6.03
N ASN A 75 17.66 -5.86 -6.60
CA ASN A 75 19.01 -5.48 -6.15
C ASN A 75 19.09 -4.83 -4.76
N ILE A 76 17.96 -4.34 -4.23
CA ILE A 76 17.83 -3.80 -2.86
C ILE A 76 17.32 -4.86 -1.87
N TYR A 77 17.49 -6.15 -2.18
CA TYR A 77 17.16 -7.24 -1.28
C TYR A 77 17.85 -7.08 0.08
N PHE A 78 17.09 -7.30 1.15
CA PHE A 78 17.62 -7.40 2.50
C PHE A 78 16.95 -8.56 3.22
N LYS A 79 17.75 -9.51 3.71
CA LYS A 79 17.23 -10.70 4.39
C LYS A 79 16.46 -10.30 5.65
N HIS A 80 15.23 -10.80 5.80
CA HIS A 80 14.46 -10.59 7.00
C HIS A 80 15.13 -11.34 8.18
N PRO A 81 15.49 -10.66 9.29
CA PRO A 81 16.30 -11.26 10.37
C PRO A 81 15.68 -12.52 11.00
N ASN A 82 14.34 -12.58 11.02
CA ASN A 82 13.59 -13.68 11.62
C ASN A 82 12.97 -14.64 10.59
N TYR A 83 13.40 -14.62 9.32
CA TYR A 83 12.86 -15.55 8.31
C TYR A 83 13.30 -16.99 8.61
N LYS A 84 12.33 -17.92 8.70
CA LYS A 84 12.54 -19.29 9.18
C LYS A 84 12.61 -20.38 8.11
N GLY A 85 12.78 -20.03 6.83
CA GLY A 85 12.98 -21.01 5.76
C GLY A 85 11.66 -21.55 5.24
#